data_AF-A0AAV1L500-F1
#
_entry.id   AF-A0AAV1L500-F1
#
_cell.length_a   1.000
_cell.length_b   1.000
_cell.length_c   1.000
_cell.angle_alpha   90.00
_cell.angle_beta   90.00
_cell.angle_gamma   90.00
#
_symmetry.space_group_name_H-M   'P 1'
#
loop_
_entity.id
_entity.type
_entity.pdbx_description
1 polymer ?
#
loop_
_entity_poly.entity_id
_entity_poly.type
_entity_poly.pdbx_seq_one_letter_code
_entity_poly.pdbx_strand_id
1 'polypeptide(L)'
;MEVNQQKQWDIPLVQGVQKDLFHNFHSDQDKARLLAVSTKESSHWLHALPSSNLGTLLDRESLRIAVGIRLGAAICQPHQCPCGSSVDKFGLHGLSCKNSAGRFSRHSSLNDVIRRALVSIHVPSVLEPYGIFRDDGKRPDGMTLVPWERGKALVWGATCVDTVAASHLMSTSFRAGAASEAAELSIRRKYDSLSIGIIVGCQIFYWSSGVTMNMWSLLDVGGRCGVGLKKPITW
;
A
#
# COMPACT_ATOMS: atom_id res chain seq x y z
N MET A 1 -14.09 -0.22 -33.93
CA MET A 1 -15.26 -0.40 -33.03
C MET A 1 -15.31 -1.88 -32.72
N GLU A 2 -15.13 -2.32 -31.46
CA GLU A 2 -15.62 -3.63 -30.93
C GLU A 2 -15.09 -4.01 -29.53
N VAL A 3 -13.99 -3.42 -29.03
CA VAL A 3 -13.44 -3.81 -27.71
C VAL A 3 -14.28 -3.29 -26.52
N ASN A 4 -15.06 -2.22 -26.72
CA ASN A 4 -15.89 -1.63 -25.65
C ASN A 4 -17.22 -2.35 -25.39
N GLN A 5 -17.65 -3.27 -26.27
CA GLN A 5 -18.90 -4.03 -26.07
C GLN A 5 -18.68 -5.27 -25.20
N GLN A 6 -17.55 -5.97 -25.37
CA GLN A 6 -17.21 -7.16 -24.57
C GLN A 6 -17.20 -6.86 -23.07
N LYS A 7 -16.55 -5.76 -22.67
CA LYS A 7 -16.53 -5.33 -21.27
C LYS A 7 -17.94 -5.11 -20.70
N GLN A 8 -18.84 -4.53 -21.49
CA GLN A 8 -20.22 -4.29 -21.06
C GLN A 8 -20.99 -5.60 -20.84
N TRP A 9 -20.68 -6.64 -21.61
CA TRP A 9 -21.28 -7.97 -21.47
C TRP A 9 -20.67 -8.79 -20.34
N ASP A 10 -19.37 -8.63 -20.08
CA ASP A 10 -18.67 -9.36 -19.01
C ASP A 10 -18.96 -8.78 -17.62
N ILE A 11 -19.17 -7.47 -17.50
CA ILE A 11 -19.40 -6.81 -16.20
C ILE A 11 -20.52 -7.48 -15.40
N PRO A 12 -21.73 -7.72 -15.94
CA PRO A 12 -22.80 -8.39 -15.20
C PRO A 12 -22.42 -9.78 -14.71
N LEU A 13 -21.71 -10.56 -15.53
CA LEU A 13 -21.26 -11.91 -15.18
C LEU A 13 -20.22 -11.87 -14.05
N VAL A 14 -19.21 -11.00 -14.18
CA VAL A 14 -18.17 -10.81 -13.16
C VAL A 14 -18.77 -10.31 -11.85
N GLN A 15 -19.73 -9.39 -11.90
CA GLN A 15 -20.45 -8.91 -10.71
C GLN A 15 -21.29 -10.01 -10.06
N GLY A 16 -21.92 -10.88 -10.85
CA GLY A 16 -22.62 -12.07 -10.35
C GLY A 16 -21.69 -12.99 -9.59
N VAL A 17 -20.59 -13.42 -10.24
CA VAL A 17 -19.58 -14.28 -9.62
C VAL A 17 -18.99 -13.64 -8.37
N GLN A 18 -18.71 -12.32 -8.40
CA GLN A 18 -18.17 -11.61 -7.24
C GLN A 18 -19.14 -11.67 -6.04
N LYS A 19 -20.44 -11.44 -6.26
CA LYS A 19 -21.46 -11.55 -5.21
C LYS A 19 -21.54 -12.98 -4.67
N ASP A 20 -21.57 -13.97 -5.55
CA ASP A 20 -21.62 -15.38 -5.16
C ASP A 20 -20.40 -15.76 -4.32
N LEU A 21 -19.21 -15.28 -4.68
CA LEU A 21 -17.99 -15.46 -3.90
C LEU A 21 -18.12 -14.84 -2.50
N PHE A 22 -18.61 -13.60 -2.39
CA PHE A 22 -18.82 -12.95 -1.09
C PHE A 22 -19.83 -13.69 -0.20
N HIS A 23 -20.87 -14.30 -0.80
CA HIS A 23 -21.86 -15.09 -0.06
C HIS A 23 -21.33 -16.47 0.37
N ASN A 24 -20.49 -17.11 -0.45
CA ASN A 24 -20.05 -18.49 -0.24
C ASN A 24 -18.69 -18.62 0.49
N PHE A 25 -17.93 -17.53 0.68
CA PHE A 25 -16.69 -17.62 1.45
C PHE A 25 -16.96 -17.83 2.94
N HIS A 26 -16.47 -18.95 3.48
CA HIS A 26 -16.55 -19.26 4.91
C HIS A 26 -15.31 -18.83 5.70
N SER A 27 -14.16 -18.66 5.04
CA SER A 27 -12.90 -18.25 5.66
C SER A 27 -12.78 -16.73 5.73
N ASP A 28 -12.53 -16.19 6.94
CA ASP A 28 -12.28 -14.76 7.13
C ASP A 28 -11.04 -14.27 6.38
N GLN A 29 -10.04 -15.13 6.21
CA GLN A 29 -8.84 -14.83 5.42
C GLN A 29 -9.18 -14.64 3.94
N ASP A 30 -10.06 -15.47 3.39
CA ASP A 30 -10.48 -15.35 1.99
C ASP A 30 -11.39 -14.13 1.77
N LYS A 31 -12.25 -13.82 2.74
CA LYS A 31 -13.05 -12.56 2.73
C LYS A 31 -12.15 -11.34 2.76
N ALA A 32 -11.18 -11.29 3.68
CA ALA A 32 -10.23 -10.19 3.80
C ALA A 32 -9.42 -10.01 2.50
N ARG A 33 -8.95 -11.12 1.91
CA ARG A 33 -8.27 -11.11 0.61
C ARG A 33 -9.19 -10.60 -0.50
N LEU A 34 -10.40 -11.13 -0.63
CA LEU A 34 -11.35 -10.76 -1.68
C LEU A 34 -11.71 -9.27 -1.58
N LEU A 35 -11.97 -8.77 -0.37
CA LEU A 35 -12.21 -7.35 -0.11
C LEU A 35 -11.00 -6.49 -0.53
N ALA A 36 -9.79 -6.93 -0.18
CA ALA A 36 -8.56 -6.22 -0.54
C ALA A 36 -8.31 -6.19 -2.06
N VAL A 37 -8.56 -7.28 -2.79
CA VAL A 37 -8.44 -7.28 -4.26
C VAL A 37 -9.59 -6.57 -4.96
N SER A 38 -10.72 -6.39 -4.27
CA SER A 38 -11.87 -5.66 -4.82
C SER A 38 -11.78 -4.15 -4.62
N THR A 39 -10.80 -3.64 -3.86
CA THR A 39 -10.65 -2.20 -3.67
C THR A 39 -10.36 -1.49 -4.98
N LYS A 40 -10.88 -0.27 -5.12
CA LYS A 40 -10.52 0.58 -6.24
C LYS A 40 -9.01 0.73 -6.23
N GLU A 41 -8.41 0.47 -7.38
CA GLU A 41 -6.99 0.63 -7.65
C GLU A 41 -6.07 -0.60 -7.38
N SER A 42 -6.64 -1.66 -6.78
CA SER A 42 -6.03 -2.95 -6.44
C SER A 42 -5.43 -3.75 -7.60
N SER A 43 -5.43 -3.21 -8.81
CA SER A 43 -4.94 -3.89 -10.01
C SER A 43 -4.14 -2.97 -10.92
N HIS A 44 -3.90 -1.70 -10.56
CA HIS A 44 -3.17 -0.75 -11.43
C HIS A 44 -1.77 -1.21 -11.82
N TRP A 45 -1.08 -1.91 -10.92
CA TRP A 45 0.24 -2.48 -11.19
C TRP A 45 0.25 -3.47 -12.37
N LEU A 46 -0.88 -4.12 -12.70
CA LEU A 46 -1.00 -4.99 -13.88
C LEU A 46 -1.04 -4.19 -15.18
N HIS A 47 -1.35 -2.89 -15.09
CA HIS A 47 -1.36 -1.96 -16.22
C HIS A 47 -0.06 -1.14 -16.31
N ALA A 48 0.85 -1.28 -15.34
CA ALA A 48 2.14 -0.60 -15.38
C ALA A 48 3.03 -1.20 -16.48
N LEU A 49 3.69 -0.34 -17.26
CA LEU A 49 4.63 -0.78 -18.28
C LEU A 49 5.83 -1.46 -17.62
N PRO A 50 6.16 -2.72 -17.96
CA PRO A 50 7.31 -3.41 -17.39
C PRO A 50 8.60 -2.84 -17.97
N SER A 51 9.38 -2.13 -17.14
CA SER A 51 10.65 -1.51 -17.55
C SER A 51 11.69 -1.61 -16.45
N SER A 52 12.85 -2.20 -16.75
CA SER A 52 14.00 -2.25 -15.85
C SER A 52 14.49 -0.84 -15.50
N ASN A 53 14.48 0.06 -16.48
CA ASN A 53 15.00 1.42 -16.34
C ASN A 53 14.12 2.29 -15.45
N LEU A 54 12.81 1.98 -15.39
CA LEU A 54 11.86 2.66 -14.52
C LEU A 54 11.66 1.94 -13.17
N GLY A 55 12.28 0.77 -12.98
CA GLY A 55 12.11 -0.05 -11.78
C GLY A 55 10.72 -0.70 -11.65
N THR A 56 9.97 -0.80 -12.75
CA THR A 56 8.61 -1.37 -12.79
C THR A 56 8.59 -2.82 -13.30
N LEU A 57 9.73 -3.33 -13.77
CA LEU A 57 9.86 -4.72 -14.22
C LEU A 57 9.93 -5.67 -13.02
N LEU A 58 8.91 -6.50 -12.86
CA LEU A 58 8.93 -7.64 -11.96
C LEU A 58 9.48 -8.87 -12.69
N ASP A 59 10.36 -9.62 -12.04
CA ASP A 59 10.78 -10.92 -12.54
C ASP A 59 9.62 -11.93 -12.48
N ARG A 60 9.80 -13.07 -13.16
CA ARG A 60 8.78 -14.12 -13.27
C ARG A 60 8.30 -14.63 -11.91
N GLU A 61 9.21 -14.86 -10.96
CA GLU A 61 8.86 -15.41 -9.65
C GLU A 61 8.16 -14.37 -8.79
N SER A 62 8.65 -13.12 -8.81
CA SER A 62 7.96 -12.01 -8.13
C SER A 62 6.54 -11.81 -8.67
N LEU A 63 6.35 -11.86 -10.00
CA LEU A 63 5.03 -11.77 -10.62
C LEU A 63 4.14 -12.95 -10.21
N ARG A 64 4.67 -14.18 -10.28
CA ARG A 64 3.94 -15.40 -9.89
C ARG A 64 3.48 -15.35 -8.44
N ILE A 65 4.36 -14.96 -7.52
CA ILE A 65 4.04 -14.82 -6.09
C ILE A 65 2.99 -13.71 -5.90
N ALA A 66 3.19 -12.55 -6.53
CA ALA A 66 2.26 -11.43 -6.46
C ALA A 66 0.84 -11.81 -6.91
N VAL A 67 0.70 -12.51 -8.03
CA VAL A 67 -0.59 -13.01 -8.53
C VAL A 67 -1.13 -14.16 -7.66
N GLY A 68 -0.27 -15.06 -7.21
CA GLY A 68 -0.68 -16.19 -6.38
C GLY A 68 -1.29 -15.75 -5.05
N ILE A 69 -0.68 -14.77 -4.37
CA ILE A 69 -1.22 -14.20 -3.13
C ILE A 69 -2.58 -13.52 -3.37
N ARG A 70 -2.78 -12.85 -4.53
CA ARG A 70 -4.06 -12.23 -4.94
C ARG A 70 -5.18 -13.26 -5.10
N LEU A 71 -4.86 -14.37 -5.76
CA LEU A 71 -5.82 -15.43 -6.08
C LEU A 71 -6.06 -16.38 -4.91
N GLY A 72 -5.19 -16.37 -3.89
CA GLY A 72 -5.19 -17.40 -2.84
C GLY A 72 -4.67 -18.74 -3.35
N ALA A 73 -3.76 -18.72 -4.34
CA ALA A 73 -3.13 -19.91 -4.87
C ALA A 73 -1.96 -20.38 -3.98
N ALA A 74 -1.63 -21.66 -4.05
CA ALA A 74 -0.42 -22.17 -3.42
C ALA A 74 0.82 -21.60 -4.13
N ILE A 75 1.70 -20.93 -3.40
CA ILE A 75 2.90 -20.27 -3.96
C ILE A 75 4.20 -20.94 -3.55
N CYS A 76 4.19 -21.69 -2.45
CA CYS A 76 5.35 -22.40 -1.91
C CYS A 76 4.93 -23.76 -1.32
N GLN A 77 5.92 -24.62 -1.08
CA GLN A 77 5.72 -25.79 -0.24
C GLN A 77 5.69 -25.37 1.24
N PRO A 78 4.91 -26.04 2.09
CA PRO A 78 4.97 -25.82 3.53
C PRO A 78 6.40 -26.02 4.05
N HIS A 79 6.88 -25.10 4.87
CA HIS A 79 8.26 -25.11 5.38
C HIS A 79 8.35 -24.36 6.71
N GLN A 80 9.50 -24.47 7.38
CA GLN A 80 9.79 -23.72 8.59
C GLN A 80 10.46 -22.38 8.24
N CYS A 81 9.89 -21.28 8.71
CA CYS A 81 10.50 -19.96 8.57
C CYS A 81 11.73 -19.86 9.49
N PRO A 82 12.77 -19.08 9.14
CA PRO A 82 13.87 -18.76 10.05
C PRO A 82 13.45 -18.14 11.40
N CYS A 83 12.24 -17.61 11.53
CA CYS A 83 11.70 -17.17 12.83
C CYS A 83 11.11 -18.31 13.69
N GLY A 84 11.13 -19.55 13.21
CA GLY A 84 10.60 -20.73 13.88
C GLY A 84 9.10 -20.99 13.66
N SER A 85 8.41 -20.16 12.89
CA SER A 85 6.98 -20.37 12.56
C SER A 85 6.81 -21.29 11.35
N SER A 86 5.80 -22.15 11.41
CA SER A 86 5.39 -22.96 10.26
C SER A 86 4.72 -22.07 9.20
N VAL A 87 5.17 -22.20 7.95
CA VAL A 87 4.61 -21.52 6.79
C VAL A 87 3.79 -22.53 5.99
N ASP A 88 2.55 -22.17 5.68
CA ASP A 88 1.66 -22.99 4.88
C ASP A 88 1.96 -22.88 3.37
N LYS A 89 1.17 -23.58 2.55
CA LYS A 89 1.29 -23.54 1.09
C LYS A 89 1.03 -22.16 0.47
N PHE A 90 0.32 -21.27 1.18
CA PHE A 90 -0.04 -19.94 0.72
C PHE A 90 1.06 -18.91 1.00
N GLY A 91 2.04 -19.23 1.87
CA GLY A 91 3.26 -18.45 2.05
C GLY A 91 3.04 -17.05 2.65
N LEU A 92 1.87 -16.79 3.24
CA LEU A 92 1.46 -15.45 3.69
C LEU A 92 2.27 -14.96 4.90
N HIS A 93 2.80 -15.87 5.69
CA HIS A 93 3.64 -15.57 6.85
C HIS A 93 4.79 -14.59 6.54
N GLY A 94 5.40 -14.70 5.34
CA GLY A 94 6.50 -13.82 4.93
C GLY A 94 6.13 -12.33 4.84
N LEU A 95 4.84 -12.01 4.78
CA LEU A 95 4.33 -10.63 4.72
C LEU A 95 4.48 -9.90 6.06
N SER A 96 4.23 -10.61 7.18
CA SER A 96 4.26 -10.07 8.54
C SER A 96 5.46 -10.53 9.38
N CYS A 97 6.24 -11.50 8.89
CA CYS A 97 7.40 -12.03 9.61
C CYS A 97 8.48 -10.96 9.87
N LYS A 98 8.94 -10.88 11.12
CA LYS A 98 10.02 -9.96 11.54
C LYS A 98 11.38 -10.30 10.92
N ASN A 99 11.61 -11.58 10.62
CA ASN A 99 12.85 -12.08 10.01
C ASN A 99 12.76 -12.16 8.48
N SER A 100 11.72 -11.58 7.88
CA SER A 100 11.58 -11.51 6.43
C SER A 100 12.67 -10.64 5.82
N ALA A 101 13.56 -11.23 5.02
CA ALA A 101 14.71 -10.55 4.43
C ALA A 101 14.32 -9.31 3.60
N GLY A 102 13.15 -9.33 2.96
CA GLY A 102 12.65 -8.22 2.13
C GLY A 102 12.01 -7.07 2.90
N ARG A 103 11.85 -7.13 4.23
CA ARG A 103 11.11 -6.09 5.00
C ARG A 103 11.72 -4.69 4.85
N PHE A 104 13.03 -4.56 5.07
CA PHE A 104 13.71 -3.27 5.01
C PHE A 104 13.76 -2.75 3.56
N SER A 105 14.12 -3.62 2.61
CA SER A 105 14.16 -3.26 1.18
C SER A 105 12.80 -2.75 0.68
N ARG A 106 11.69 -3.41 1.06
CA ARG A 106 10.33 -2.95 0.74
C ARG A 106 10.04 -1.56 1.31
N HIS A 107 10.36 -1.32 2.58
CA HIS A 107 10.14 -0.04 3.26
C HIS A 107 10.99 1.09 2.64
N SER A 108 12.27 0.83 2.35
CA SER A 108 13.14 1.80 1.67
C SER A 108 12.66 2.13 0.27
N SER A 109 12.27 1.11 -0.52
CA SER A 109 11.73 1.31 -1.88
C SER A 109 10.46 2.14 -1.85
N LEU A 110 9.62 1.94 -0.82
CA LEU A 110 8.40 2.68 -0.64
C LEU A 110 8.63 4.17 -0.37
N ASN A 111 9.56 4.45 0.55
CA ASN A 111 9.96 5.81 0.86
C ASN A 111 10.59 6.53 -0.33
N ASP A 112 11.36 5.80 -1.14
CA ASP A 112 11.93 6.35 -2.37
C ASP A 112 10.85 6.74 -3.39
N VAL A 113 9.79 5.93 -3.57
CA VAL A 113 8.66 6.28 -4.45
C VAL A 113 7.98 7.56 -3.98
N ILE A 114 7.70 7.70 -2.68
CA ILE A 114 7.08 8.91 -2.11
C ILE A 114 7.98 10.12 -2.37
N ARG A 115 9.27 10.00 -2.09
CA ARG A 115 10.25 11.07 -2.31
C ARG A 115 10.32 11.47 -3.79
N ARG A 116 10.40 10.50 -4.71
CA ARG A 116 10.45 10.77 -6.15
C ARG A 116 9.19 11.46 -6.64
N ALA A 117 8.02 11.09 -6.14
CA ALA A 117 6.75 11.76 -6.44
C ALA A 117 6.72 13.21 -5.93
N LEU A 118 7.29 13.49 -4.76
CA LEU A 118 7.41 14.87 -4.27
C LEU A 118 8.43 15.68 -5.07
N VAL A 119 9.56 15.07 -5.44
CA VAL A 119 10.59 15.73 -6.25
C VAL A 119 10.08 16.04 -7.66
N SER A 120 9.24 15.17 -8.26
CA SER A 120 8.66 15.43 -9.59
C SER A 120 7.69 16.61 -9.61
N ILE A 121 7.10 16.96 -8.47
CA ILE A 121 6.30 18.19 -8.29
C ILE A 121 7.13 19.35 -7.72
N HIS A 122 8.45 19.30 -7.81
CA HIS A 122 9.40 20.32 -7.34
C HIS A 122 9.34 20.59 -5.83
N VAL A 123 8.91 19.61 -5.03
CA VAL A 123 8.93 19.68 -3.57
C VAL A 123 10.18 18.97 -3.05
N PRO A 124 11.26 19.69 -2.71
CA PRO A 124 12.49 19.08 -2.21
C PRO A 124 12.20 18.36 -0.90
N SER A 125 12.66 17.12 -0.81
CA SER A 125 12.30 16.20 0.27
C SER A 125 13.49 15.33 0.68
N VAL A 126 13.62 15.08 1.98
CA VAL A 126 14.69 14.31 2.61
C VAL A 126 14.13 13.05 3.28
N LEU A 127 14.86 11.95 3.18
CA LEU A 127 14.55 10.72 3.91
C LEU A 127 15.26 10.69 5.25
N GLU A 128 14.60 10.08 6.22
CA GLU A 128 15.07 9.87 7.58
C GLU A 128 15.76 11.12 8.18
N PRO A 129 15.10 12.29 8.23
CA PRO A 129 15.72 13.51 8.73
C PRO A 129 16.16 13.38 10.19
N TYR A 130 17.33 13.93 10.50
CA TYR A 130 17.92 13.91 11.84
C TYR A 130 17.63 15.20 12.60
N GLY A 131 17.55 15.12 13.93
CA GLY A 131 17.49 16.31 14.80
C GLY A 131 16.18 17.11 14.74
N ILE A 132 15.11 16.57 14.14
CA ILE A 132 13.77 17.19 14.17
C ILE A 132 13.21 17.19 15.60
N PHE A 133 13.51 16.15 16.39
CA PHE A 133 12.96 15.93 17.72
C PHE A 133 14.06 16.08 18.75
N ARG A 134 13.87 16.98 19.71
CA ARG A 134 14.87 17.27 20.76
C ARG A 134 14.83 16.25 21.89
N ASP A 135 13.63 15.75 22.24
CA ASP A 135 13.43 15.01 23.50
C ASP A 135 12.97 13.55 23.33
N ASP A 136 12.33 13.21 22.20
CA ASP A 136 11.63 11.92 22.04
C ASP A 136 12.39 10.87 21.22
N GLY A 137 13.52 11.22 20.59
CA GLY A 137 14.27 10.32 19.68
C GLY A 137 13.48 9.78 18.48
N LYS A 138 12.25 10.26 18.26
CA LYS A 138 11.40 9.88 17.13
C LYS A 138 12.09 10.30 15.83
N ARG A 139 11.88 9.52 14.77
CA ARG A 139 12.41 9.81 13.43
C ARG A 139 11.32 9.42 12.42
N PRO A 140 10.78 10.35 11.62
CA PRO A 140 9.91 10.02 10.51
C PRO A 140 10.74 9.44 9.37
N ASP A 141 10.06 8.80 8.44
CA ASP A 141 10.73 8.20 7.29
C ASP A 141 11.10 9.25 6.24
N GLY A 142 10.39 10.37 6.21
CA GLY A 142 10.83 11.54 5.45
C GLY A 142 10.09 12.82 5.77
N MET A 143 10.62 13.92 5.23
CA MET A 143 10.10 15.28 5.42
C MET A 143 10.35 16.15 4.19
N THR A 144 9.46 17.10 3.90
CA THR A 144 9.69 18.16 2.91
C THR A 144 10.59 19.26 3.48
N LEU A 145 11.51 19.78 2.66
CA LEU A 145 12.39 20.88 3.04
C LEU A 145 11.71 22.25 2.90
N VAL A 146 10.63 22.30 2.13
CA VAL A 146 9.77 23.48 1.99
C VAL A 146 8.46 23.31 2.76
N PRO A 147 7.85 24.42 3.20
CA PRO A 147 6.50 24.40 3.75
C PRO A 147 5.50 23.74 2.80
N TRP A 148 4.67 22.87 3.36
CA TRP A 148 3.59 22.20 2.67
C TRP A 148 2.26 22.94 2.84
N GLU A 149 1.90 23.24 4.09
CA GLU A 149 0.70 24.03 4.40
C GLU A 149 0.93 24.90 5.63
N ARG A 150 0.45 26.15 5.61
CA ARG A 150 0.51 27.10 6.74
C ARG A 150 1.93 27.29 7.31
N GLY A 151 2.93 27.32 6.44
CA GLY A 151 4.33 27.46 6.86
C GLY A 151 4.94 26.19 7.47
N LYS A 152 4.22 25.06 7.50
CA LYS A 152 4.69 23.82 8.12
C LYS A 152 5.09 22.78 7.08
N ALA A 153 6.20 22.08 7.31
CA ALA A 153 6.67 20.99 6.45
C ALA A 153 5.73 19.78 6.47
N LEU A 154 5.68 19.02 5.38
CA LEU A 154 5.04 17.72 5.36
C LEU A 154 5.99 16.68 5.94
N VAL A 155 5.50 15.86 6.86
CA VAL A 155 6.23 14.72 7.44
C VAL A 155 5.45 13.45 7.13
N TRP A 156 6.14 12.36 6.79
CA TRP A 156 5.50 11.07 6.57
C TRP A 156 6.22 9.90 7.23
N GLY A 157 5.44 8.86 7.50
CA GLY A 157 5.91 7.52 7.78
C GLY A 157 5.29 6.56 6.76
N ALA A 158 6.10 5.70 6.18
CA ALA A 158 5.69 4.63 5.28
C ALA A 158 5.51 3.34 6.08
N THR A 159 4.36 2.70 5.92
CA THR A 159 4.07 1.42 6.56
C THR A 159 3.48 0.45 5.56
N CYS A 160 3.88 -0.82 5.68
CA CYS A 160 3.38 -1.94 4.89
C CYS A 160 2.70 -2.90 5.85
N VAL A 161 1.38 -3.06 5.72
CA VAL A 161 0.56 -3.85 6.64
C VAL A 161 0.05 -5.09 5.94
N ASP A 162 0.16 -6.22 6.63
CA ASP A 162 -0.38 -7.49 6.17
C ASP A 162 -1.88 -7.56 6.48
N THR A 163 -2.72 -7.47 5.43
CA THR A 163 -4.18 -7.49 5.58
C THR A 163 -4.69 -8.81 6.15
N VAL A 164 -3.99 -9.91 5.91
CA VAL A 164 -4.38 -11.26 6.35
C VAL A 164 -3.72 -11.67 7.65
N ALA A 165 -2.94 -10.78 8.29
CA ALA A 165 -2.36 -11.05 9.60
C ALA A 165 -3.46 -11.32 10.64
N ALA A 166 -3.22 -12.30 11.53
CA ALA A 166 -4.18 -12.71 12.55
C ALA A 166 -4.73 -11.54 13.40
N SER A 167 -3.90 -10.53 13.69
CA SER A 167 -4.29 -9.33 14.44
C SER A 167 -5.23 -8.38 13.69
N HIS A 168 -5.36 -8.53 12.37
CA HIS A 168 -6.16 -7.68 11.49
C HIS A 168 -7.35 -8.40 10.87
N LEU A 169 -7.38 -9.75 10.87
CA LEU A 169 -8.44 -10.53 10.23
C LEU A 169 -9.84 -10.14 10.68
N MET A 170 -10.04 -9.93 11.99
CA MET A 170 -11.35 -9.55 12.53
C MET A 170 -11.90 -8.24 11.94
N SER A 171 -11.05 -7.28 11.58
CA SER A 171 -11.51 -6.01 11.00
C SER A 171 -11.50 -6.00 9.47
N THR A 172 -10.51 -6.68 8.88
CA THR A 172 -10.31 -6.72 7.42
C THR A 172 -11.26 -7.66 6.69
N SER A 173 -11.81 -8.68 7.36
CA SER A 173 -12.82 -9.57 6.79
C SER A 173 -14.17 -8.89 6.54
N PHE A 174 -14.45 -7.79 7.24
CA PHE A 174 -15.68 -6.99 7.08
C PHE A 174 -15.46 -5.72 6.29
N ARG A 175 -14.29 -5.09 6.42
CA ARG A 175 -14.01 -3.78 5.83
C ARG A 175 -12.66 -3.76 5.14
N ALA A 176 -12.71 -3.55 3.82
CA ALA A 176 -11.52 -3.37 3.02
C ALA A 176 -10.68 -2.19 3.55
N GLY A 177 -9.38 -2.41 3.70
CA GLY A 177 -8.43 -1.40 4.15
C GLY A 177 -8.43 -1.08 5.65
N ALA A 178 -9.16 -1.83 6.48
CA ALA A 178 -9.18 -1.61 7.94
C ALA A 178 -7.78 -1.71 8.60
N ALA A 179 -6.93 -2.64 8.15
CA ALA A 179 -5.57 -2.79 8.64
C ALA A 179 -4.70 -1.56 8.34
N SER A 180 -4.90 -0.98 7.16
CA SER A 180 -4.24 0.26 6.77
C SER A 180 -4.70 1.38 7.68
N GLU A 181 -5.99 1.67 7.76
CA GLU A 181 -6.51 2.77 8.59
C GLU A 181 -6.02 2.69 10.05
N ALA A 182 -5.99 1.48 10.63
CA ALA A 182 -5.46 1.26 11.97
C ALA A 182 -3.97 1.66 12.08
N ALA A 183 -3.15 1.31 11.09
CA ALA A 183 -1.76 1.73 11.03
C ALA A 183 -1.61 3.24 10.82
N GLU A 184 -2.58 3.90 10.16
CA GLU A 184 -2.55 5.35 9.94
C GLU A 184 -2.74 6.07 11.25
N LEU A 185 -3.76 5.63 11.99
CA LEU A 185 -4.08 6.14 13.30
C LEU A 185 -2.92 5.91 14.27
N SER A 186 -2.21 4.79 14.17
CA SER A 186 -1.00 4.54 14.97
C SER A 186 0.11 5.54 14.65
N ILE A 187 0.37 5.81 13.37
CA ILE A 187 1.36 6.83 12.96
C ILE A 187 0.92 8.21 13.44
N ARG A 188 -0.33 8.61 13.20
CA ARG A 188 -0.87 9.90 13.65
C ARG A 188 -0.73 10.07 15.17
N ARG A 189 -1.13 9.06 15.95
CA ARG A 189 -0.97 9.06 17.43
C ARG A 189 0.48 9.16 17.87
N LYS A 190 1.41 8.48 17.20
CA LYS A 190 2.85 8.55 17.51
C LYS A 190 3.39 9.98 17.39
N TYR A 191 2.81 10.76 16.48
CA TYR A 191 3.23 12.12 16.13
C TYR A 191 2.19 13.20 16.55
N ASP A 192 1.19 12.85 17.38
CA ASP A 192 0.06 13.72 17.74
C ASP A 192 0.47 14.89 18.64
N SER A 193 1.48 14.69 19.49
CA SER A 193 2.02 15.71 20.39
C SER A 193 2.81 16.81 19.67
N LEU A 194 2.90 16.77 18.34
CA LEU A 194 3.76 17.65 17.57
C LEU A 194 2.98 18.81 16.96
N SER A 195 3.45 20.02 17.26
CA SER A 195 3.06 21.25 16.57
C SER A 195 3.70 21.41 15.18
N ILE A 196 4.32 20.34 14.65
CA ILE A 196 5.01 20.31 13.36
C ILE A 196 4.07 19.78 12.29
N GLY A 197 3.98 20.51 11.18
CA GLY A 197 3.60 19.94 9.88
C GLY A 197 2.17 19.49 9.68
N ILE A 198 1.84 19.21 8.43
CA ILE A 198 0.81 18.23 8.11
C ILE A 198 1.50 16.86 8.14
N ILE A 199 0.96 15.94 8.94
CA ILE A 199 1.44 14.55 8.99
C ILE A 199 0.59 13.76 8.00
N VAL A 200 1.20 13.34 6.89
CA VAL A 200 0.57 12.34 6.02
C VAL A 200 1.07 10.98 6.47
N GLY A 201 0.17 10.19 7.06
CA GLY A 201 0.38 8.74 7.08
C GLY A 201 0.35 8.28 5.62
N CYS A 202 1.52 8.03 5.03
CA CYS A 202 1.57 7.47 3.69
C CYS A 202 1.35 5.98 3.83
N GLN A 203 0.10 5.59 3.64
CA GLN A 203 -0.30 4.20 3.66
C GLN A 203 -0.23 3.69 2.26
N ILE A 204 0.71 2.80 2.03
CA ILE A 204 0.79 2.14 0.74
C ILE A 204 0.62 0.65 0.99
N PHE A 205 -0.52 0.18 0.52
CA PHE A 205 -0.79 -1.22 0.31
C PHE A 205 0.19 -1.74 -0.76
N TYR A 206 1.07 -2.64 -0.36
CA TYR A 206 1.63 -3.64 -1.27
C TYR A 206 1.98 -4.86 -0.40
N TRP A 207 1.42 -6.05 -0.63
CA TRP A 207 1.54 -6.79 -1.88
C TRP A 207 0.53 -7.97 -1.94
N SER A 208 -0.68 -7.72 -2.45
CA SER A 208 -1.61 -8.71 -3.02
C SER A 208 -2.84 -8.04 -3.66
N SER A 209 -2.71 -6.79 -4.06
CA SER A 209 -3.70 -5.96 -4.72
C SER A 209 -2.89 -4.71 -5.04
N GLY A 210 -2.80 -4.32 -6.29
CA GLY A 210 -2.24 -3.06 -6.79
C GLY A 210 -2.43 -1.83 -5.92
N VAL A 211 -1.64 -0.82 -6.27
CA VAL A 211 -1.64 0.50 -5.64
C VAL A 211 -3.06 0.96 -5.38
N THR A 212 -3.54 0.87 -4.15
CA THR A 212 -4.59 1.76 -3.68
C THR A 212 -3.89 2.66 -2.69
N MET A 213 -3.36 3.76 -3.19
CA MET A 213 -3.01 4.83 -2.26
C MET A 213 -4.36 5.32 -1.75
N ASN A 214 -4.60 5.27 -0.44
CA ASN A 214 -5.49 6.27 0.15
C ASN A 214 -4.74 7.60 0.10
N MET A 215 -4.63 8.13 -1.12
CA MET A 215 -4.05 9.42 -1.47
C MET A 215 -5.10 10.51 -1.25
N TRP A 216 -6.09 10.30 -0.37
CA TRP A 216 -7.10 11.31 -0.05
C TRP A 216 -6.45 12.61 0.43
N SER A 217 -5.28 12.53 1.08
CA SER A 217 -4.50 13.70 1.45
C SER A 217 -3.69 14.27 0.29
N LEU A 218 -3.04 13.49 -0.57
CA LEU A 218 -2.17 14.04 -1.64
C LEU A 218 -2.93 14.48 -2.91
N LEU A 219 -4.05 13.82 -3.27
CA LEU A 219 -4.90 14.22 -4.41
C LEU A 219 -5.77 15.44 -4.07
N ASP A 220 -6.21 15.60 -2.82
CA ASP A 220 -6.93 16.80 -2.35
C ASP A 220 -5.97 17.99 -2.04
N VAL A 221 -4.67 17.72 -1.90
CA VAL A 221 -3.62 18.74 -1.69
C VAL A 221 -3.31 19.53 -2.95
N GLY A 222 -3.37 18.93 -4.14
CA GLY A 222 -3.13 19.64 -5.40
C GLY A 222 -4.09 20.82 -5.62
N GLY A 223 -5.27 20.79 -5.00
CA GLY A 223 -6.25 21.88 -5.04
C GLY A 223 -5.95 23.06 -4.11
N ARG A 224 -5.17 22.87 -3.03
CA ARG A 224 -4.97 23.91 -1.99
C ARG A 224 -3.71 24.74 -2.16
N CYS A 225 -2.72 24.26 -2.92
CA CYS A 225 -1.47 24.98 -3.16
C CYS A 225 -1.51 25.99 -4.32
N GLY A 226 -2.64 26.20 -5.00
CA GLY A 226 -2.72 27.08 -6.18
C GLY A 226 -1.90 26.61 -7.38
N VAL A 227 -1.20 25.47 -7.27
CA VAL A 227 -0.54 24.78 -8.37
C VAL A 227 -1.61 23.89 -9.00
N GLY A 228 -2.25 24.40 -10.06
CA GLY A 228 -3.38 23.75 -10.71
C GLY A 228 -3.09 22.32 -11.19
N LEU A 229 -3.23 21.34 -10.30
CA LEU A 229 -3.29 19.92 -10.65
C LEU A 229 -4.73 19.60 -11.09
N LYS A 230 -5.08 20.06 -12.29
CA LYS A 230 -6.32 19.69 -12.98
C LYS A 230 -6.23 18.33 -13.70
N LYS A 231 -5.21 17.51 -13.42
CA LYS A 231 -5.10 16.17 -14.00
C LYS A 231 -4.70 15.17 -12.92
N PRO A 232 -5.39 14.01 -12.84
CA PRO A 232 -4.94 12.91 -12.00
C PRO A 232 -3.53 12.52 -12.42
N ILE A 233 -2.70 12.17 -11.44
CA ILE A 233 -1.40 11.53 -11.67
C ILE A 233 -1.70 10.19 -12.34
N THR A 234 -1.65 10.17 -13.67
CA THR A 234 -1.69 8.95 -14.47
C THR A 234 -0.29 8.36 -14.45
N TRP A 235 -0.15 7.20 -13.82
CA TRP A 235 1.00 6.31 -13.97
C TRP A 235 1.06 5.76 -15.40
#